data_AF-A0A2E6XKT8-F1
#
_entry.id   AF-A0A2E6XKT8-F1
#
_cell.length_a   1.000
_cell.length_b   1.000
_cell.length_c   1.000
_cell.angle_alpha   90.00
_cell.angle_beta   90.00
_cell.angle_gamma   90.00
#
_symmetry.space_group_name_H-M   'P 1'
#
loop_
_entity.id
_entity.type
_entity.pdbx_description
1 polymer ?
#
loop_
_entity_poly.entity_id
_entity_poly.type
_entity_poly.pdbx_seq_one_letter_code
_entity_poly.pdbx_strand_id
1 'polypeptide(L)' 'MYFASLSALWHMDGHGFYVWLSYAVTFLPVAIMLWLPIRRQRQHWQWIAAEQRRIDSRRAEAPGE' A
#
# COMPACT_ATOMS: atom_id res chain seq x y z
N MET A 1 4.37 -11.72 35.12
CA MET A 1 3.96 -11.44 33.72
C MET A 1 4.13 -9.95 33.49
N TYR A 2 5.01 -9.54 32.58
CA TYR A 2 5.50 -8.16 32.45
C TYR A 2 4.41 -7.13 32.06
N PHE A 3 3.28 -7.58 31.53
CA PHE A 3 2.10 -6.75 31.31
C PHE A 3 0.86 -7.44 31.89
N ALA A 4 0.15 -6.75 32.78
CA ALA A 4 -1.07 -7.26 33.41
C ALA A 4 -2.32 -7.10 32.54
N SER A 5 -2.25 -6.31 31.45
CA SER A 5 -3.37 -6.04 30.54
C SER A 5 -2.90 -5.38 29.24
N LEU A 6 -3.73 -5.41 28.19
CA LEU A 6 -3.52 -4.63 26.95
C LEU A 6 -3.40 -3.12 27.23
N SER A 7 -4.06 -2.62 28.29
CA SER A 7 -3.96 -1.22 28.70
C SER A 7 -2.55 -0.85 29.16
N ALA A 8 -1.85 -1.77 29.84
CA ALA A 8 -0.47 -1.56 30.28
C ALA A 8 0.51 -1.45 29.09
N LEU A 9 0.23 -2.16 27.99
CA LEU A 9 0.99 -2.03 26.74
C LEU A 9 0.79 -0.66 26.06
N TRP A 10 -0.42 -0.10 26.14
CA TRP A 10 -0.69 1.19 25.51
C TRP A 10 -0.23 2.38 26.35
N HIS A 11 -0.35 2.27 27.67
CA HIS A 11 0.00 3.37 28.57
C HIS A 11 1.47 3.35 29.00
N MET A 12 2.17 2.21 28.98
CA MET A 12 3.59 2.04 29.41
C MET A 12 3.98 3.01 30.53
N ASP A 13 3.32 2.86 31.69
CA ASP A 13 3.56 3.67 32.89
C ASP A 13 3.50 5.20 32.67
N GLY A 14 2.67 5.67 31.73
CA GLY A 14 2.51 7.07 31.36
C GLY A 14 3.31 7.52 30.13
N HIS A 15 4.20 6.70 29.60
CA HIS A 15 5.07 7.03 28.46
C HIS A 15 4.67 6.39 27.13
N GLY A 16 3.60 5.60 27.10
CA GLY A 16 3.21 4.84 25.91
C GLY A 16 3.00 5.71 24.67
N PHE A 17 2.45 6.92 24.81
CA PHE A 17 2.28 7.86 23.69
C PHE A 17 3.61 8.17 22.97
N TYR A 18 4.68 8.46 23.73
CA TYR A 18 6.00 8.75 23.16
C TYR A 18 6.56 7.52 22.44
N VAL A 19 6.44 6.34 23.05
CA VAL A 19 6.94 5.08 22.48
C VAL A 19 6.25 4.77 21.16
N TRP A 20 4.92 4.82 21.11
CA TRP A 20 4.15 4.59 19.88
C TRP A 20 4.42 5.66 18.82
N LEU A 21 4.65 6.92 19.21
CA LEU A 21 5.05 7.98 18.28
C LEU A 21 6.43 7.71 17.67
N SER A 22 7.41 7.30 18.46
CA SER A 22 8.74 6.92 17.96
C SER A 22 8.64 5.77 16.95
N TYR A 23 7.89 4.72 17.29
CA TYR A 23 7.63 3.63 16.34
C TYR A 23 6.92 4.12 15.08
N ALA A 24 5.89 4.96 15.21
CA ALA A 24 5.17 5.50 14.07
C ALA A 24 6.10 6.28 13.14
N VAL A 25 6.96 7.15 13.68
CA VAL A 25 7.90 7.95 12.88
C VAL A 25 8.93 7.07 12.15
N THR A 26 9.31 5.92 12.70
CA THR A 26 10.21 4.97 12.01
C THR A 26 9.48 4.12 10.98
N PHE A 27 8.31 3.59 11.31
CA PHE A 27 7.57 2.69 10.41
C PHE A 27 6.85 3.44 9.28
N LEU A 28 6.44 4.69 9.50
CA LEU A 28 5.67 5.45 8.52
C LEU A 28 6.44 5.71 7.22
N PRO A 29 7.71 6.16 7.20
CA PRO A 29 8.50 6.29 5.98
C PRO A 29 8.65 4.97 5.23
N VAL A 30 8.91 3.87 5.94
CA VAL A 30 9.03 2.53 5.35
C VAL A 30 7.72 2.11 4.71
N ALA A 31 6.60 2.28 5.41
CA ALA A 31 5.27 1.99 4.88
C ALA A 31 4.96 2.83 3.64
N ILE A 32 5.30 4.12 3.64
CA ILE A 32 5.13 5.01 2.49
C ILE A 32 6.01 4.56 1.30
N MET A 33 7.27 4.20 1.55
CA MET A 33 8.19 3.71 0.52
C MET A 33 7.70 2.42 -0.14
N LEU A 34 6.99 1.56 0.59
CA LEU A 34 6.37 0.36 0.03
C LEU A 34 5.04 0.68 -0.66
N TRP A 35 4.21 1.53 -0.06
CA TRP A 35 2.87 1.82 -0.56
C TRP A 35 2.87 2.62 -1.87
N LEU A 36 3.75 3.62 -1.98
CA LEU A 36 3.81 4.51 -3.14
C LEU A 36 4.12 3.78 -4.47
N PRO A 37 5.14 2.89 -4.57
CA PRO A 37 5.41 2.15 -5.80
C PRO A 37 4.30 1.15 -6.10
N ILE A 38 3.72 0.47 -5.11
CA ILE A 38 2.59 -0.44 -5.33
C ILE A 38 1.41 0.32 -5.92
N ARG A 39 1.09 1.50 -5.38
CA ARG A 39 0.01 2.35 -5.89
C ARG A 39 0.27 2.80 -7.33
N ARG A 40 1.50 3.23 -7.64
CA ARG A 40 1.89 3.63 -9.01
C ARG A 40 1.85 2.47 -9.98
N GLN A 41 2.36 1.32 -9.58
CA GLN A 41 2.38 0.11 -10.40
C GLN A 41 0.97 -0.29 -10.82
N ARG A 42 -0.02 -0.23 -9.91
CA ARG A 42 -1.42 -0.49 -10.25
C ARG A 42 -1.97 0.45 -11.33
N GLN A 43 -1.57 1.72 -11.33
CA GLN A 43 -1.98 2.68 -12.37
C GLN A 43 -1.36 2.34 -13.73
N HIS A 44 -0.08 1.97 -13.76
CA HIS A 44 0.58 1.55 -15.00
C HIS A 44 -0.07 0.30 -15.61
N TRP A 45 -0.40 -0.70 -14.79
CA TRP A 45 -1.10 -1.91 -15.26
C TRP A 45 -2.46 -1.61 -15.87
N GLN A 46 -3.22 -0.67 -15.28
CA GLN A 46 -4.51 -0.25 -15.84
C GLN A 46 -4.36 0.38 -17.22
N TRP A 47 -3.33 1.20 -17.41
CA TRP A 47 -3.04 1.84 -18.70
C TRP A 47 -2.67 0.80 -19.76
N ILE A 48 -1.78 -0.14 -19.43
CA ILE A 48 -1.39 -1.23 -20.34
C ILE A 48 -2.61 -2.10 -20.71
N ALA A 49 -3.43 -2.48 -19.71
CA ALA A 49 -4.63 -3.28 -19.95
C ALA A 49 -5.71 -2.54 -20.75
N ALA A 50 -5.75 -1.22 -20.71
CA ALA A 50 -6.64 -0.42 -21.55
C ALA A 50 -6.15 -0.38 -23.00
N GLU A 51 -4.83 -0.25 -23.21
CA GLU A 51 -4.25 -0.23 -24.55
C GLU A 51 -4.34 -1.59 -25.24
N GLN A 52 -4.08 -2.69 -24.51
CA GLN A 52 -4.23 -4.04 -25.06
C GLN A 52 -5.64 -4.28 -25.61
N ARG A 53 -6.68 -3.84 -24.87
CA ARG A 53 -8.07 -3.97 -25.32
C ARG A 53 -8.34 -3.24 -26.63
N ARG A 54 -7.72 -2.08 -26.86
CA ARG A 54 -7.87 -1.33 -28.12
C ARG A 54 -7.23 -2.05 -29.29
N ILE A 55 -6.07 -2.66 -29.09
CA ILE A 55 -5.37 -3.45 -30.12
C ILE A 55 -6.20 -4.69 -30.48
N ASP A 56 -6.72 -5.40 -29.46
CA ASP A 56 -7.54 -6.59 -29.66
C ASP A 56 -8.84 -6.27 -30.43
N SER A 57 -9.50 -5.15 -30.11
CA SER A 57 -10.68 -4.67 -30.87
C SER A 57 -10.35 -4.39 -32.34
N ARG A 58 -9.24 -3.70 -32.64
CA ARG A 58 -8.83 -3.42 -34.03
C ARG A 58 -8.49 -4.68 -34.82
N ARG A 59 -7.89 -5.69 -34.16
CA ARG A 59 -7.60 -6.98 -34.78
C ARG A 59 -8.89 -7.78 -35.05
N ALA A 60 -9.90 -7.64 -34.19
CA ALA A 60 -11.21 -8.27 -34.37
C ALA A 60 -12.08 -7.59 -35.43
N GLU A 61 -11.81 -6.34 -35.80
CA GLU A 61 -12.45 -5.60 -36.90
C GLU A 61 -11.73 -5.75 -38.25
N ALA A 62 -10.52 -6.32 -38.28
CA ALA A 62 -9.80 -6.70 -39.50
C ALA A 62 -10.02 -8.15 -40.03
N PRO A 63 -11.18 -8.84 -39.87
CA PRO A 63 -11.48 -10.05 -40.63
C PRO A 63 -12.22 -9.68 -41.92
N GLY A 64 -11.52 -9.81 -43.05
CA GLY A 64 -12.12 -9.89 -44.39
C GLY A 64 -11.65 -8.80 -45.35
N GLU A 65 -10.56 -9.08 -46.06
CA GLU A 65 -10.53 -8.80 -47.50
C GLU A 65 -11.53 -9.72 -48.23
#